data_AF-A0A7S2WR70-F1
#
_entry.id   AF-A0A7S2WR70-F1
#
_cell.length_a   1.000
_cell.length_b   1.000
_cell.length_c   1.000
_cell.angle_alpha   90.00
_cell.angle_beta   90.00
_cell.angle_gamma   90.00
#
_symmetry.space_group_name_H-M   'P 1'
#
loop_
_entity.id
_entity.type
_entity.pdbx_description
1 polymer ?
#
loop_
_entity_poly.entity_id
_entity_poly.type
_entity_poly.pdbx_seq_one_letter_code
_entity_poly.pdbx_strand_id
1 'polypeptide(L)'
;VDQVVSFLLDAESLESRSGLDAMDLRECMKGTSHQGTDDSLNFRSECDRVEDIISTVRQFQSHKHPNLEKHYAVVERMETLRSTVNALQHMMSNESLHLFPDFLQRKSLLCTLGYIDKYDTVCVKGRVACEVNTCEELIATEMVFEGILNDLEPPEIVAVLSA
;
A
#
# COMPACT_ATOMS: atom_id res chain seq x y z
N VAL A 1 -24.04 3.57 -2.83
CA VAL A 1 -23.56 3.87 -4.19
C VAL A 1 -24.74 4.09 -5.12
N ASP A 2 -25.69 3.15 -5.20
CA ASP A 2 -26.89 3.26 -6.06
C ASP A 2 -27.74 4.51 -5.86
N GLN A 3 -27.98 4.95 -4.63
CA GLN A 3 -28.73 6.20 -4.36
C GLN A 3 -28.00 7.46 -4.85
N VAL A 4 -26.67 7.45 -4.78
CA VAL A 4 -25.84 8.58 -5.24
C VAL A 4 -25.81 8.61 -6.77
N VAL A 5 -25.67 7.45 -7.40
CA VAL A 5 -25.73 7.32 -8.87
C VAL A 5 -27.11 7.76 -9.39
N SER A 6 -28.20 7.32 -8.74
CA SER A 6 -29.56 7.75 -9.10
C SER A 6 -29.73 9.26 -8.99
N PHE A 7 -29.26 9.86 -7.89
CA PHE A 7 -29.33 11.31 -7.70
C PHE A 7 -28.53 12.08 -8.77
N LEU A 8 -27.35 11.59 -9.14
CA LEU A 8 -26.52 12.21 -10.18
C LEU A 8 -27.17 12.11 -11.56
N LEU A 9 -27.77 10.98 -11.89
CA LEU A 9 -28.52 10.80 -13.16
C LEU A 9 -29.75 11.73 -13.23
N ASP A 10 -30.46 11.90 -12.12
CA ASP A 10 -31.59 12.82 -12.04
C ASP A 10 -31.15 14.29 -12.19
N ALA A 11 -30.03 14.66 -11.56
CA ALA A 11 -29.44 16.00 -11.70
C ALA A 11 -28.97 16.27 -13.13
N GLU A 12 -28.29 15.32 -13.77
CA GLU A 12 -27.85 15.41 -15.17
C GLU A 12 -29.04 15.54 -16.14
N SER A 13 -30.14 14.83 -15.87
CA SER A 13 -31.40 14.95 -16.63
C SER A 13 -32.05 16.33 -16.49
N LEU A 14 -32.01 16.91 -15.28
CA LEU A 14 -32.50 18.27 -15.02
C LEU A 14 -31.64 19.33 -15.72
N GLU A 15 -30.32 19.21 -15.66
CA GLU A 15 -29.39 20.11 -16.35
C GLU A 15 -29.53 20.04 -17.87
N SER A 16 -29.66 18.83 -18.42
CA SER A 16 -29.90 18.61 -19.86
C SER A 16 -31.20 19.26 -20.37
N ARG A 17 -32.18 19.49 -19.49
CA ARG A 17 -33.47 20.12 -19.80
C ARG A 17 -33.48 21.64 -19.56
N SER A 18 -32.44 22.19 -18.94
CA SER A 18 -32.35 23.61 -18.60
C SER A 18 -32.20 24.52 -19.84
N GLY A 19 -31.77 23.95 -20.98
CA GLY A 19 -31.51 24.70 -22.21
C GLY A 19 -30.29 25.62 -22.14
N LEU A 20 -29.49 25.52 -21.07
CA LEU A 20 -28.19 26.17 -20.97
C LEU A 20 -27.16 25.33 -21.72
N ASP A 21 -26.37 25.96 -22.57
CA ASP A 21 -25.24 25.29 -23.21
C ASP A 21 -24.20 24.90 -22.16
N ALA A 22 -23.67 23.68 -22.27
CA ALA A 22 -22.59 23.22 -21.42
C ALA A 22 -21.36 24.10 -21.63
N MET A 23 -20.76 24.55 -20.53
CA MET A 23 -19.52 25.33 -20.57
C MET A 23 -18.38 24.45 -21.07
N ASP A 24 -17.80 24.80 -22.22
CA ASP A 24 -16.60 24.14 -22.72
C ASP A 24 -15.37 24.65 -21.94
N LEU A 25 -14.98 23.87 -20.93
CA LEU A 25 -13.84 24.18 -20.07
C LEU A 25 -12.53 24.31 -20.87
N ARG A 26 -12.38 23.61 -22.00
CA ARG A 26 -11.20 23.72 -22.86
C ARG A 26 -11.16 25.09 -23.54
N GLU A 27 -12.30 25.60 -24.01
CA GLU A 27 -12.39 26.95 -24.58
C GLU A 27 -12.17 28.03 -23.51
N CYS A 28 -12.72 27.85 -22.30
CA CYS A 28 -12.52 28.78 -21.18
C CYS A 28 -11.04 28.96 -20.81
N MET A 29 -10.21 27.95 -21.03
CA MET A 29 -8.78 27.98 -20.73
C MET A 29 -7.89 28.53 -21.85
N LYS A 30 -8.43 28.80 -23.04
CA LYS A 30 -7.63 29.41 -24.14
C LYS A 30 -7.35 30.90 -23.92
N GLY A 31 -8.10 31.58 -23.05
CA GLY A 31 -8.01 33.03 -22.81
C GLY A 31 -7.05 33.46 -21.69
N THR A 32 -6.44 32.53 -20.95
CA THR A 32 -5.54 32.82 -19.81
C THR A 32 -4.08 32.97 -20.25
N SER A 33 -3.84 33.86 -21.22
CA SER A 33 -2.55 33.99 -21.92
C SER A 33 -1.38 34.60 -21.11
N HIS A 34 -1.52 34.86 -19.80
CA HIS A 34 -0.52 35.62 -19.04
C HIS A 34 0.07 34.98 -17.78
N GLN A 35 -0.26 33.74 -17.43
CA GLN A 35 0.57 32.98 -16.48
C GLN A 35 0.36 31.47 -16.71
N GLY A 36 1.21 30.87 -17.54
CA GLY A 36 1.21 29.42 -17.74
C GLY A 36 1.74 28.72 -16.48
N THR A 37 0.87 28.46 -15.52
CA THR A 37 1.11 27.47 -14.47
C THR A 37 1.02 26.07 -15.09
N ASP A 38 1.90 25.18 -14.65
CA ASP A 38 2.02 23.76 -15.04
C ASP A 38 0.65 23.04 -15.09
N ASP A 39 -0.24 23.39 -14.16
CA ASP A 39 -1.60 22.85 -14.03
C ASP A 39 -2.49 23.08 -15.27
N SER A 40 -2.35 24.22 -15.97
CA SER A 40 -3.18 24.52 -17.15
C SER A 40 -2.78 23.69 -18.36
N LEU A 41 -1.49 23.38 -18.48
CA LEU A 41 -0.95 22.50 -19.52
C LEU A 41 -1.33 21.04 -19.23
N ASN A 42 -1.24 20.61 -17.97
CA ASN A 42 -1.66 19.27 -17.54
C ASN A 42 -3.15 19.04 -17.81
N PHE A 43 -4.02 19.98 -17.45
CA PHE A 43 -5.46 19.87 -17.72
C PHE A 43 -5.76 19.73 -19.21
N ARG A 44 -5.10 20.53 -20.06
CA ARG A 44 -5.30 20.44 -21.51
C ARG A 44 -4.86 19.08 -22.07
N SER A 45 -3.73 18.57 -21.60
CA SER A 45 -3.24 17.23 -21.96
C SER A 45 -4.25 16.14 -21.57
N GLU A 46 -4.87 16.26 -20.39
CA GLU A 46 -5.90 15.33 -19.95
C GLU A 46 -7.18 15.43 -20.79
N CYS A 47 -7.60 16.64 -21.20
CA CYS A 47 -8.71 16.81 -22.13
C CYS A 47 -8.42 16.14 -23.49
N ASP A 48 -7.20 16.28 -24.02
CA ASP A 48 -6.80 15.64 -25.28
C ASP A 48 -6.84 14.11 -25.13
N ARG A 49 -6.38 13.58 -24.00
CA ARG A 49 -6.46 12.15 -23.69
C ARG A 49 -7.90 11.63 -23.65
N VAL A 50 -8.83 12.40 -23.07
CA VAL A 50 -10.26 12.03 -23.05
C VAL A 50 -10.84 12.02 -24.47
N GLU A 51 -10.51 12.98 -25.31
CA GLU A 51 -10.94 13.01 -26.72
C GLU A 51 -10.42 11.79 -27.49
N ASP A 52 -9.16 11.42 -27.29
CA ASP A 52 -8.57 10.23 -27.90
C ASP A 52 -9.29 8.95 -27.46
N ILE A 53 -9.57 8.82 -26.16
CA ILE A 53 -10.33 7.68 -25.62
C ILE A 53 -11.73 7.64 -26.22
N ILE A 54 -12.45 8.77 -26.26
CA ILE A 54 -13.80 8.85 -26.86
C ILE A 54 -13.76 8.44 -28.33
N SER A 55 -12.77 8.94 -29.09
CA SER A 55 -12.61 8.61 -30.50
C SER A 55 -12.39 7.10 -30.70
N THR A 56 -11.63 6.46 -29.82
CA THR A 56 -11.36 5.02 -29.82
C THR A 56 -12.62 4.24 -29.43
N VAL A 57 -13.30 4.64 -28.37
CA VAL A 57 -14.53 3.99 -27.88
C VAL A 57 -15.62 3.98 -28.97
N ARG A 58 -15.77 5.10 -29.69
CA ARG A 58 -16.73 5.21 -30.80
C ARG A 58 -16.49 4.23 -31.95
N GLN A 59 -15.28 3.68 -32.10
CA GLN A 59 -14.96 2.71 -33.16
C GLN A 59 -15.51 1.31 -32.85
N PHE A 60 -15.76 0.97 -31.58
CA PHE A 60 -16.24 -0.36 -31.21
C PHE A 60 -17.73 -0.54 -31.54
N GLN A 61 -18.05 -1.63 -32.25
CA GLN A 61 -19.45 -1.95 -32.60
C GLN A 61 -20.22 -2.61 -31.45
N SER A 62 -19.53 -3.04 -30.38
CA SER A 62 -20.13 -3.65 -29.19
C SER A 62 -21.18 -2.73 -28.53
N HIS A 63 -20.96 -1.42 -28.56
CA HIS A 63 -21.88 -0.41 -28.00
C HIS A 63 -23.26 -0.38 -28.65
N LYS A 64 -23.41 -0.97 -29.84
CA LYS A 64 -24.68 -1.04 -30.59
C LYS A 64 -25.40 -2.38 -30.42
N HIS A 65 -24.84 -3.30 -29.63
CA HIS A 65 -25.42 -4.62 -29.48
C HIS A 65 -26.69 -4.57 -28.61
N PRO A 66 -27.82 -5.16 -29.04
CA PRO A 66 -29.11 -5.04 -28.35
C PRO A 66 -29.14 -5.68 -26.95
N ASN A 67 -28.20 -6.59 -26.66
CA ASN A 67 -28.05 -7.22 -25.34
C ASN A 67 -26.72 -6.82 -24.65
N LEU A 68 -26.18 -5.63 -24.94
CA LEU A 68 -24.91 -5.16 -24.36
C LEU A 68 -24.88 -5.30 -22.85
N GLU A 69 -25.95 -4.89 -22.16
CA GLU A 69 -26.08 -4.98 -20.70
C GLU A 69 -25.83 -6.40 -20.17
N LYS A 70 -26.41 -7.43 -20.80
CA LYS A 70 -26.23 -8.83 -20.40
C LYS A 70 -24.79 -9.30 -20.60
N HIS A 71 -24.15 -8.90 -21.70
CA HIS A 71 -22.75 -9.23 -21.94
C HIS A 71 -21.83 -8.52 -20.94
N TYR A 72 -22.12 -7.25 -20.66
CA TYR A 72 -21.35 -6.45 -19.70
C TYR A 72 -21.46 -7.02 -18.29
N ALA A 73 -22.65 -7.44 -17.85
CA ALA A 73 -22.85 -8.08 -16.54
C ALA A 73 -22.02 -9.36 -16.37
N VAL A 74 -21.86 -10.16 -17.43
CA VAL A 74 -21.01 -11.36 -17.39
C VAL A 74 -19.52 -10.99 -17.31
N VAL A 75 -19.09 -10.01 -18.10
CA VAL A 75 -17.69 -9.53 -18.11
C VAL A 75 -17.33 -8.88 -16.77
N GLU A 76 -18.20 -8.04 -16.24
CA GLU A 76 -18.06 -7.41 -14.92
C GLU A 76 -17.92 -8.46 -13.82
N ARG A 77 -18.79 -9.49 -13.83
CA ARG A 77 -18.70 -10.59 -12.86
C ARG A 77 -17.38 -11.36 -12.99
N MET A 78 -16.94 -11.62 -14.21
CA MET A 78 -15.66 -12.28 -14.47
C MET A 78 -14.48 -11.45 -13.93
N GLU A 79 -14.49 -10.14 -14.18
CA GLU A 79 -13.40 -9.25 -13.76
C GLU A 79 -13.38 -9.04 -12.24
N THR A 80 -14.56 -8.97 -11.61
CA THR A 80 -14.70 -8.93 -10.15
C THR A 80 -14.12 -10.19 -9.51
N LEU A 81 -14.42 -11.36 -10.06
CA LEU A 81 -13.85 -12.63 -9.60
C LEU A 81 -12.34 -12.68 -9.81
N ARG A 82 -11.82 -12.23 -10.96
CA ARG A 82 -10.37 -12.16 -11.20
C ARG A 82 -9.67 -11.24 -10.22
N SER A 83 -10.22 -10.06 -9.98
CA SER A 83 -9.70 -9.11 -8.99
C SER A 83 -9.69 -9.73 -7.59
N THR A 84 -10.75 -10.44 -7.22
CA THR A 84 -10.83 -11.16 -5.94
C THR A 84 -9.75 -12.25 -5.82
N VAL A 85 -9.57 -13.06 -6.87
CA VAL A 85 -8.53 -14.10 -6.91
C VAL A 85 -7.14 -13.47 -6.78
N ASN A 86 -6.85 -12.41 -7.54
CA ASN A 86 -5.56 -11.71 -7.49
C ASN A 86 -5.31 -11.12 -6.10
N ALA A 87 -6.32 -10.51 -5.47
CA ALA A 87 -6.20 -9.96 -4.12
C ALA A 87 -5.93 -11.07 -3.08
N LEU A 88 -6.64 -12.19 -3.17
CA LEU A 88 -6.40 -13.35 -2.30
C LEU A 88 -4.99 -13.94 -2.51
N GLN A 89 -4.56 -14.09 -3.76
CA GLN A 89 -3.20 -14.55 -4.08
C GLN A 89 -2.13 -13.62 -3.52
N HIS A 90 -2.32 -12.30 -3.63
CA HIS A 90 -1.42 -11.32 -3.05
C HIS A 90 -1.39 -11.43 -1.51
N MET A 91 -2.55 -11.51 -0.84
CA MET A 91 -2.60 -11.68 0.62
C MET A 91 -1.95 -12.98 1.10
N MET A 92 -2.00 -14.04 0.31
CA MET A 92 -1.33 -15.31 0.60
C MET A 92 0.17 -15.32 0.27
N SER A 93 0.66 -14.34 -0.49
CA SER A 93 2.07 -14.25 -0.87
C SER A 93 2.93 -13.74 0.28
N ASN A 94 4.23 -14.04 0.26
CA ASN A 94 5.20 -13.47 1.20
C ASN A 94 5.29 -11.94 1.11
N GLU A 95 4.82 -11.35 0.01
CA GLU A 95 4.75 -9.90 -0.20
C GLU A 95 3.71 -9.24 0.73
N SER A 96 2.73 -10.00 1.23
CA SER A 96 1.84 -9.54 2.31
C SER A 96 2.51 -9.52 3.69
N LEU A 97 3.62 -10.25 3.85
CA LEU A 97 4.38 -10.32 5.09
C LEU A 97 5.53 -9.31 5.05
N HIS A 98 5.19 -8.02 5.06
CA HIS A 98 6.16 -6.92 5.05
C HIS A 98 7.27 -7.07 6.12
N LEU A 99 6.98 -7.77 7.23
CA LEU A 99 7.93 -7.99 8.34
C LEU A 99 8.72 -9.31 8.26
N PHE A 100 8.45 -10.18 7.28
CA PHE A 100 9.14 -11.46 7.15
C PHE A 100 10.64 -11.32 6.84
N PRO A 101 11.09 -10.40 5.98
CA PRO A 101 12.52 -10.14 5.79
C PRO A 101 13.23 -9.75 7.10
N ASP A 102 12.64 -8.84 7.88
CA ASP A 102 13.19 -8.39 9.16
C ASP A 102 13.26 -9.53 10.18
N PHE A 103 12.23 -10.38 10.23
CA PHE A 103 12.22 -11.58 11.06
C PHE A 103 13.39 -12.52 10.71
N LEU A 104 13.62 -12.79 9.42
CA LEU A 104 14.72 -13.64 8.98
C LEU A 104 16.08 -13.05 9.34
N GLN A 105 16.25 -11.73 9.22
CA GLN A 105 17.49 -11.06 9.60
C GLN A 105 17.75 -11.17 11.11
N ARG A 106 16.74 -10.91 11.95
CA ARG A 106 16.84 -11.05 13.41
C ARG A 106 17.14 -12.49 13.82
N LYS A 107 16.45 -13.47 13.21
CA LYS A 107 16.70 -14.90 13.43
C LYS A 107 18.14 -15.27 13.07
N SER A 108 18.65 -14.80 11.94
CA SER A 108 20.03 -15.03 11.51
C SER A 108 21.04 -14.47 12.51
N LEU A 109 20.78 -13.28 13.06
CA LEU A 109 21.64 -12.66 14.08
C LEU A 109 21.64 -13.49 15.37
N LEU A 110 20.47 -13.92 15.85
CA LEU A 110 20.35 -14.77 17.04
C LEU A 110 21.08 -16.11 16.87
N CYS A 111 21.04 -16.70 15.67
CA CYS A 111 21.80 -17.91 15.36
C CYS A 111 23.32 -17.64 15.35
N THR A 112 23.74 -16.50 14.79
CA THR A 112 25.15 -16.10 14.74
C THR A 112 25.74 -15.85 16.12
N LEU A 113 24.97 -15.23 17.01
CA LEU A 113 25.38 -14.95 18.39
C LEU A 113 25.21 -16.16 19.35
N GLY A 114 24.70 -17.29 18.86
CA GLY A 114 24.53 -18.52 19.63
C GLY A 114 23.35 -18.51 20.61
N TYR A 115 22.35 -17.66 20.42
CA TYR A 115 21.11 -17.65 21.20
C TYR A 115 20.17 -18.79 20.77
N ILE A 116 20.20 -19.12 19.48
CA ILE A 116 19.56 -20.31 18.90
C ILE A 116 20.59 -21.11 18.09
N ASP A 117 20.38 -22.41 17.93
CA ASP A 117 21.21 -23.25 17.07
C ASP A 117 20.67 -23.34 15.63
N LYS A 118 21.39 -24.08 14.77
CA LYS A 118 21.01 -24.33 13.37
C LYS A 118 19.70 -25.11 13.18
N TYR A 119 19.14 -25.68 14.24
CA TYR A 119 17.87 -26.38 14.25
C TYR A 119 16.77 -25.55 14.94
N ASP A 120 16.98 -24.24 15.10
CA ASP A 120 16.09 -23.30 15.76
C ASP A 120 15.81 -23.64 17.24
N THR A 121 16.72 -24.37 17.89
CA THR A 121 16.60 -24.71 19.31
C THR A 121 17.25 -23.63 20.17
N VAL A 122 16.57 -23.20 21.23
CA VAL A 122 17.06 -22.15 22.15
C VAL A 122 18.23 -22.67 22.99
N CYS A 123 19.38 -22.01 22.85
CA CYS A 123 20.62 -22.31 23.58
C CYS A 123 20.61 -21.72 25.00
N VAL A 124 21.67 -21.97 25.79
CA VAL A 124 21.80 -21.42 27.16
C VAL A 124 21.71 -19.89 27.15
N LYS A 125 22.44 -19.24 26.25
CA LYS A 125 22.46 -17.78 26.09
C LYS A 125 21.06 -17.23 25.78
N GLY A 126 20.34 -17.91 24.88
CA GLY A 126 18.93 -17.60 24.57
C GLY A 126 18.01 -17.69 25.79
N ARG A 127 18.14 -18.74 26.61
CA ARG A 127 17.35 -18.87 27.84
C ARG A 127 17.65 -17.78 28.86
N VAL A 128 18.92 -17.41 29.03
CA VAL A 128 19.30 -16.32 29.94
C VAL A 128 18.71 -14.99 29.45
N ALA A 129 18.78 -14.71 28.15
CA ALA A 129 18.19 -13.51 27.55
C ALA A 129 16.69 -13.42 27.78
N CYS A 130 15.97 -14.55 27.72
CA CYS A 130 14.53 -14.59 28.01
C CYS A 130 14.17 -14.20 29.45
N GLU A 131 15.11 -14.27 30.40
CA GLU A 131 14.89 -13.86 31.79
C GLU A 131 15.22 -12.37 32.02
N VAL A 132 15.81 -11.68 31.04
CA VAL A 132 16.08 -10.24 31.10
C VAL A 132 14.89 -9.49 30.53
N ASN A 133 14.16 -8.76 31.37
CA ASN A 133 12.93 -8.04 30.97
C ASN A 133 12.92 -6.54 31.34
N THR A 134 13.98 -6.04 31.99
CA THR A 134 14.07 -4.66 32.48
C THR A 134 15.09 -3.80 31.75
N CYS A 135 15.89 -4.38 30.85
CA CYS A 135 16.92 -3.70 30.06
C CYS A 135 17.08 -4.39 28.70
N GLU A 136 17.96 -3.86 27.84
CA GLU A 136 18.29 -4.43 26.54
C GLU A 136 18.86 -5.86 26.68
N GLU A 137 18.05 -6.86 26.34
CA GLU A 137 18.26 -8.25 26.73
C GLU A 137 19.52 -8.87 26.12
N LEU A 138 19.82 -8.54 24.85
CA LEU A 138 21.00 -9.03 24.16
C LEU A 138 22.26 -8.42 24.77
N ILE A 139 22.28 -7.10 24.98
CA ILE A 139 23.45 -6.39 25.49
C ILE A 139 23.79 -6.86 26.91
N ALA A 140 22.80 -6.91 27.79
CA ALA A 140 23.00 -7.37 29.17
C ALA A 140 23.47 -8.84 29.21
N THR A 141 22.91 -9.70 28.35
CA THR A 141 23.35 -11.09 28.25
C THR A 141 24.77 -11.20 27.70
N GLU A 142 25.17 -10.41 26.69
CA GLU A 142 26.55 -10.35 26.21
C GLU A 142 27.51 -9.92 27.33
N MET A 143 27.18 -8.88 28.09
CA MET A 143 28.03 -8.40 29.19
C MET A 143 28.30 -9.49 30.23
N VAL A 144 27.30 -10.31 30.54
CA VAL A 144 27.44 -11.45 31.46
C VAL A 144 28.29 -12.56 30.83
N PHE A 145 28.00 -12.97 29.59
CA PHE A 145 28.69 -14.10 28.96
C PHE A 145 30.13 -13.79 28.54
N GLU A 146 30.44 -12.54 28.17
CA GLU A 146 31.80 -12.07 27.88
C GLU A 146 32.58 -11.71 29.16
N GLY A 147 31.94 -11.78 30.33
CA GLY A 147 32.58 -11.54 31.62
C GLY A 147 32.93 -10.07 31.88
N ILE A 148 32.34 -9.12 31.16
CA ILE A 148 32.59 -7.68 31.30
C ILE A 148 32.33 -7.21 32.73
N LEU A 149 31.32 -7.78 33.40
CA LEU A 149 30.94 -7.39 34.75
C LEU A 149 31.85 -7.99 35.85
N ASN A 150 32.73 -8.94 35.52
CA ASN A 150 33.50 -9.69 36.52
C ASN A 150 34.56 -8.83 37.22
N ASP A 151 35.11 -7.84 36.52
CA ASP A 151 36.20 -6.99 37.00
C ASP A 151 35.70 -5.66 37.62
N LEU A 152 34.38 -5.47 37.71
CA LEU A 152 33.76 -4.24 38.20
C LEU A 152 33.30 -4.38 39.65
N GLU A 153 33.44 -3.31 40.42
CA GLU A 153 32.85 -3.24 41.76
C GLU A 153 31.32 -3.08 41.69
N PRO A 154 30.56 -3.48 42.72
CA PRO A 154 29.09 -3.37 42.71
C PRO A 154 28.54 -1.97 42.34
N PRO A 155 29.13 -0.85 42.81
CA PRO A 155 28.68 0.48 42.38
C PRO A 155 28.90 0.76 40.89
N GLU A 156 29.99 0.22 40.32
CA GLU A 156 30.31 0.36 38.89
C GLU A 156 29.36 -0.47 38.03
N ILE A 157 29.03 -1.70 38.46
CA ILE A 157 28.02 -2.54 37.81
C ILE A 157 26.66 -1.82 37.79
N VAL A 158 26.25 -1.23 38.92
CA VAL A 158 25.01 -0.44 38.99
C VAL A 158 25.06 0.75 38.04
N ALA A 159 26.18 1.49 38.00
CA ALA A 159 26.34 2.62 37.11
C ALA A 159 26.17 2.20 35.63
N VAL A 160 26.82 1.12 35.20
CA VAL A 160 26.72 0.58 33.84
C VAL A 160 25.30 0.11 33.50
N LEU A 161 24.62 -0.59 34.41
CA LEU A 161 23.28 -1.14 34.18
C LEU A 161 22.14 -0.10 34.36
N SER A 162 22.46 1.08 34.88
CA SER A 162 21.49 2.18 35.11
C SER A 162 21.34 3.16 33.94
N ALA A 163 22.21 3.06 32.93
CA ALA A 163 22.20 3.87 31.72
C ALA A 163 21.12 3.43 30.74
#